data_AF-A0A1I0XZP2-F1
#
_entry.id   AF-A0A1I0XZP2-F1
#
_cell.length_a   1.000
_cell.length_b   1.000
_cell.length_c   1.000
_cell.angle_alpha   90.00
_cell.angle_beta   90.00
_cell.angle_gamma   90.00
#
_symmetry.space_group_name_H-M   'P 1'
#
loop_
_entity.id
_entity.type
_entity.pdbx_description
1 polymer ?
#
loop_
_entity_poly.entity_id
_entity_poly.type
_entity_poly.pdbx_seq_one_letter_code
_entity_poly.pdbx_strand_id
1 'polypeptide(L)'
;MPRPGENRPEARTRPGQYGRAAVEHVLATEHWHGWEEMLAWLRASGNNDPELNPDEMRGIRQDAERAWEMGLPFSNDAQQLKSTLNQARRDRG
;
A
#
# COMPACT_ATOMS: atom_id res chain seq x y z
N MET A 1 30.97 -6.15 -13.03
CA MET A 1 29.87 -6.76 -12.25
C MET A 1 29.08 -5.62 -11.62
N PRO A 2 27.82 -5.38 -12.01
CA PRO A 2 26.99 -4.38 -11.35
C PRO A 2 26.56 -4.87 -9.95
N ARG A 3 26.47 -3.95 -9.00
CA ARG A 3 26.20 -4.22 -7.58
C ARG A 3 24.71 -4.55 -7.37
N PRO A 4 24.36 -5.47 -6.45
CA PRO A 4 22.97 -5.67 -6.07
C PRO A 4 22.47 -4.42 -5.33
N GLY A 5 21.64 -3.62 -5.99
CA GLY A 5 21.05 -2.39 -5.46
C GLY A 5 20.83 -1.26 -6.47
N GLU A 6 21.39 -1.33 -7.67
CA GLU A 6 21.43 -0.21 -8.63
C GLU A 6 20.14 -0.03 -9.47
N ASN A 7 19.10 -0.83 -9.21
CA ASN A 7 17.77 -0.70 -9.82
C ASN A 7 16.66 -0.53 -8.79
N ARG A 8 16.98 -0.18 -7.53
CA ARG A 8 15.92 0.17 -6.58
C ARG A 8 15.39 1.54 -7.02
N PRO A 9 14.09 1.68 -7.39
CA PRO A 9 13.55 3.00 -7.69
C PRO A 9 13.82 3.87 -6.47
N GLU A 10 14.63 4.91 -6.64
CA GLU A 10 14.90 5.88 -5.58
C GLU A 10 13.53 6.34 -5.08
N ALA A 11 13.19 5.96 -3.85
CA ALA A 11 11.92 6.29 -3.23
C ALA A 11 11.85 7.82 -3.09
N ARG A 12 11.35 8.47 -4.15
CA ARG A 12 11.08 9.92 -4.20
C ARG A 12 9.90 10.30 -3.30
N THR A 13 9.29 9.34 -2.62
CA THR A 13 8.16 9.55 -1.73
C THR A 13 8.67 9.86 -0.32
N ARG A 14 8.17 10.96 0.27
CA ARG A 14 8.50 11.33 1.67
C ARG A 14 8.19 10.16 2.61
N PRO A 15 8.92 9.98 3.71
CA PRO A 15 8.60 8.95 4.72
C PRO A 15 7.12 9.04 5.12
N GLY A 16 6.44 7.89 5.16
CA GLY A 16 4.98 7.79 5.37
C GLY A 16 4.07 8.21 4.20
N GLN A 17 4.60 8.49 3.01
CA GLN A 17 3.79 8.65 1.79
C GLN A 17 4.08 7.52 0.82
N TYR A 18 3.01 6.91 0.31
CA TYR A 18 3.08 5.91 -0.75
C TYR A 18 2.49 6.46 -2.05
N GLY A 19 3.14 6.11 -3.16
CA GLY A 19 2.73 6.52 -4.50
C GLY A 19 1.53 5.74 -5.04
N ARG A 20 0.99 6.18 -6.18
CA ARG A 20 0.01 5.38 -6.94
C ARG A 20 0.63 4.05 -7.39
N ALA A 21 1.90 4.08 -7.82
CA ALA A 21 2.65 2.90 -8.20
C ALA A 21 2.70 1.84 -7.10
N ALA A 22 2.81 2.25 -5.83
CA ALA A 22 2.81 1.32 -4.71
C ALA A 22 1.46 0.61 -4.54
N VAL A 23 0.35 1.36 -4.69
CA VAL A 23 -1.01 0.79 -4.65
C VAL A 23 -1.27 -0.11 -5.85
N GLU A 24 -0.81 0.28 -7.05
CA GLU A 24 -0.88 -0.53 -8.25
C GLU A 24 -0.09 -1.84 -8.11
N HIS A 25 1.09 -1.78 -7.49
CA HIS A 25 1.89 -2.96 -7.20
C HIS A 25 1.18 -3.92 -6.26
N VAL A 26 0.66 -3.43 -5.12
CA VAL A 26 -0.12 -4.25 -4.19
C VAL A 26 -1.32 -4.90 -4.89
N LEU A 27 -2.06 -4.15 -5.70
CA LEU A 27 -3.20 -4.68 -6.45
C LEU A 27 -2.79 -5.67 -7.56
N ALA A 28 -1.57 -5.57 -8.09
CA ALA A 28 -1.05 -6.49 -9.09
C ALA A 28 -0.50 -7.79 -8.48
N THR A 29 -0.13 -7.78 -7.19
CA THR A 29 0.42 -8.96 -6.51
C THR A 29 -0.60 -10.08 -6.39
N GLU A 30 -1.86 -9.77 -6.06
CA GLU A 30 -2.91 -10.77 -5.88
C GLU A 30 -4.29 -10.19 -6.20
N HIS A 31 -5.24 -11.07 -6.51
CA HIS A 31 -6.65 -10.69 -6.68
C HIS A 31 -7.33 -10.60 -5.32
N TRP A 32 -7.34 -9.41 -4.73
CA TRP A 32 -7.96 -9.19 -3.43
C TRP A 32 -9.49 -9.20 -3.53
N HIS A 33 -10.15 -9.99 -2.67
CA HIS A 33 -11.61 -9.96 -2.56
C HIS A 33 -12.13 -8.88 -1.61
N GLY A 34 -11.28 -8.35 -0.73
CA GLY A 34 -11.66 -7.34 0.25
C GLY A 34 -10.50 -6.87 1.13
N TRP A 35 -10.82 -5.98 2.06
CA TRP A 35 -9.85 -5.43 3.01
C TRP A 35 -9.16 -6.49 3.86
N GLU A 36 -9.89 -7.51 4.32
CA GLU A 36 -9.33 -8.54 5.21
C GLU A 36 -8.20 -9.33 4.56
N GLU A 37 -8.35 -9.72 3.28
CA GLU A 37 -7.29 -10.44 2.55
C GLU A 37 -6.07 -9.57 2.30
N MET A 38 -6.29 -8.33 1.82
CA MET A 38 -5.21 -7.37 1.60
C MET A 38 -4.46 -7.07 2.91
N LEU A 39 -5.17 -6.90 4.03
CA LEU A 39 -4.59 -6.65 5.34
C LEU A 39 -3.85 -7.88 5.89
N ALA A 40 -4.36 -9.09 5.67
CA ALA A 40 -3.68 -10.32 6.04
C ALA A 40 -2.35 -10.44 5.29
N TRP A 41 -2.34 -10.17 3.99
CA TRP A 41 -1.12 -10.15 3.19
C TRP A 41 -0.15 -9.05 3.61
N LEU A 42 -0.64 -7.82 3.83
CA LEU A 42 0.20 -6.71 4.31
C LEU A 42 0.83 -7.00 5.68
N ARG A 43 0.16 -7.78 6.54
CA ARG A 43 0.69 -8.23 7.84
C ARG A 43 1.72 -9.35 7.70
N ALA A 44 1.53 -10.26 6.74
CA ALA A 44 2.38 -11.45 6.56
C ALA A 44 3.59 -11.22 5.65
N SER A 45 3.38 -10.60 4.48
CA SER A 45 4.35 -10.48 3.38
C SER A 45 4.93 -9.07 3.23
N GLY A 46 4.35 -8.07 3.87
CA GLY A 46 4.70 -6.65 3.72
C GLY A 46 6.12 -6.25 4.19
N ASN A 47 7.00 -7.19 4.51
CA ASN A 47 8.39 -6.94 4.90
C ASN A 47 9.42 -7.55 3.92
N ASN A 48 8.97 -8.31 2.92
CA ASN A 48 9.86 -9.00 1.96
C ASN A 48 9.71 -8.53 0.51
N ASP A 49 8.80 -7.60 0.22
CA ASP A 49 8.63 -7.12 -1.15
C ASP A 49 9.79 -6.16 -1.54
N PRO A 50 10.59 -6.50 -2.56
CA PRO A 50 11.74 -5.67 -2.95
C PRO A 50 11.34 -4.41 -3.72
N GLU A 51 10.12 -4.35 -4.26
CA GLU A 51 9.63 -3.23 -5.07
C GLU A 51 8.92 -2.17 -4.21
N LEU A 52 8.47 -2.55 -3.01
CA LEU A 52 7.85 -1.64 -2.06
C LEU A 52 8.78 -1.31 -0.89
N ASN A 53 8.84 -0.02 -0.53
CA ASN A 53 9.54 0.37 0.67
C ASN A 53 8.75 -0.03 1.94
N PRO A 54 9.43 -0.44 3.02
CA PRO A 54 8.75 -0.81 4.28
C PRO A 54 7.94 0.34 4.89
N ASP A 55 8.35 1.59 4.67
CA ASP A 55 7.61 2.79 5.05
C ASP A 55 6.30 2.95 4.27
N GLU A 56 6.34 2.68 2.96
CA GLU A 56 5.15 2.73 2.09
C GLU A 56 4.16 1.62 2.47
N MET A 57 4.66 0.41 2.73
CA MET A 57 3.82 -0.70 3.18
C MET A 57 3.17 -0.44 4.54
N ARG A 58 3.91 0.14 5.49
CA ARG A 58 3.35 0.57 6.77
C ARG A 58 2.26 1.62 6.60
N GLY A 59 2.48 2.60 5.71
CA GLY A 59 1.48 3.63 5.39
C GLY A 59 0.22 3.04 4.78
N ILE A 60 0.35 2.20 3.75
CA ILE A 60 -0.78 1.51 3.10
C ILE A 60 -1.55 0.68 4.13
N ARG A 61 -0.85 -0.09 4.97
CA ARG A 61 -1.47 -0.91 6.01
C ARG A 61 -2.26 -0.07 7.01
N GLN A 62 -1.68 1.01 7.53
CA GLN A 62 -2.38 1.87 8.49
C GLN A 62 -3.63 2.50 7.89
N ASP A 63 -3.53 3.01 6.67
CA ASP A 63 -4.66 3.64 5.99
C ASP A 63 -5.71 2.61 5.57
N ALA A 64 -5.31 1.38 5.23
CA ALA A 64 -6.21 0.27 4.90
C ALA A 64 -6.94 -0.27 6.14
N GLU A 65 -6.26 -0.42 7.28
CA GLU A 65 -6.89 -0.80 8.56
C GLU A 65 -7.96 0.24 8.93
N ARG A 66 -7.64 1.52 8.79
CA ARG A 66 -8.61 2.60 9.02
C ARG A 66 -9.77 2.58 8.04
N ALA A 67 -9.50 2.43 6.74
CA ALA A 67 -10.56 2.37 5.74
C ALA A 67 -11.53 1.22 6.04
N TRP A 68 -11.01 0.08 6.51
CA TRP A 68 -11.83 -1.04 6.97
C TRP A 68 -12.61 -0.72 8.25
N GLU A 69 -11.98 -0.13 9.28
CA GLU A 69 -12.64 0.30 10.52
C GLU A 69 -13.74 1.35 10.27
N MET A 70 -13.56 2.20 9.26
CA MET A 70 -14.54 3.19 8.81
C MET A 70 -15.67 2.60 7.96
N GLY A 71 -15.58 1.31 7.57
CA GLY A 71 -16.56 0.67 6.68
C GLY A 71 -16.53 1.21 5.25
N LEU A 72 -15.40 1.75 4.79
CA LEU A 72 -15.25 2.24 3.42
C LEU A 72 -15.25 1.06 2.42
N PRO A 73 -15.82 1.25 1.22
CA PRO A 73 -15.86 0.18 0.22
C PRO A 73 -14.45 -0.16 -0.27
N PHE A 74 -14.15 -1.46 -0.32
CA PHE A 74 -12.95 -1.96 -0.98
C PHE A 74 -13.08 -1.82 -2.49
N SER A 75 -11.98 -1.51 -3.18
CA SER A 75 -11.97 -1.38 -4.64
C SER A 75 -10.69 -1.98 -5.21
N ASN A 76 -10.83 -2.81 -6.24
CA ASN A 76 -9.71 -3.37 -6.99
C ASN A 76 -9.15 -2.41 -8.05
N ASP A 77 -9.69 -1.19 -8.13
CA ASP A 77 -9.15 -0.12 -8.96
C ASP A 77 -8.14 0.70 -8.15
N ALA A 78 -6.91 0.85 -8.65
CA ALA A 78 -5.84 1.53 -7.93
C ALA A 78 -6.13 3.00 -7.64
N GLN A 79 -6.88 3.68 -8.52
CA GLN A 79 -7.25 5.07 -8.30
C GLN A 79 -8.33 5.19 -7.23
N GLN A 80 -9.35 4.32 -7.27
CA GLN A 80 -10.38 4.27 -6.24
C GLN A 80 -9.78 3.87 -4.89
N LEU A 81 -8.98 2.81 -4.85
CA LEU A 81 -8.34 2.34 -3.62
C LEU A 81 -7.46 3.43 -3.00
N LYS A 82 -6.60 4.09 -3.79
CA LYS A 82 -5.80 5.21 -3.32
C LYS A 82 -6.66 6.36 -2.79
N SER A 83 -7.81 6.62 -3.43
CA SER A 83 -8.72 7.69 -2.98
C SER A 83 -9.36 7.34 -1.64
N THR A 84 -9.79 6.09 -1.46
CA THR A 84 -10.32 5.56 -0.20
C THR A 84 -9.29 5.60 0.92
N LEU A 85 -8.04 5.19 0.65
CA LEU A 85 -6.95 5.26 1.61
C LEU A 85 -6.61 6.71 2.00
N ASN A 86 -6.61 7.63 1.03
CA ASN A 86 -6.38 9.05 1.30
C ASN A 86 -7.53 9.69 2.10
N GLN A 87 -8.76 9.22 1.89
CA GLN A 87 -9.92 9.61 2.71
C GLN A 87 -9.74 9.13 4.16
N ALA A 88 -9.38 7.86 4.36
CA ALA A 88 -9.10 7.31 5.69
C ALA A 88 -7.91 8.00 6.39
N ARG A 89 -6.93 8.48 5.61
CA ARG A 89 -5.80 9.27 6.13
C ARG A 89 -6.23 10.67 6.60
N ARG A 90 -7.17 11.29 5.89
CA ARG A 90 -7.66 12.66 6.15
C ARG A 90 -8.60 12.76 7.35
N ASP A 91 -9.28 11.68 7.69
CA ASP A 91 -10.18 11.57 8.86
C ASP A 91 -9.44 11.66 10.21
N ARG A 92 -8.13 11.94 10.21
CA ARG A 92 -7.32 12.22 11.40
C ARG A 92 -7.57 13.63 11.98
N GLY A 93 -8.83 14.07 12.00
CA GLY A 93 -9.29 15.39 12.45
C GLY A 93 -9.99 15.32 13.80
#